data_AF-A0A972QAZ2-F1
#
_entry.id   AF-A0A972QAZ2-F1
#
_cell.length_a   1.000
_cell.length_b   1.000
_cell.length_c   1.000
_cell.angle_alpha   90.00
_cell.angle_beta   90.00
_cell.angle_gamma   90.00
#
_symmetry.space_group_name_H-M   'P 1'
#
loop_
_entity.id
_entity.type
_entity.pdbx_description
1 polymer ?
#
loop_
_entity_poly.entity_id
_entity_poly.type
_entity_poly.pdbx_seq_one_letter_code
_entity_poly.pdbx_strand_id
1 'polypeptide(L)'
;MANPEHLKILKRGFEDWNKWRKEHPDIRPDLSSADLRGADLSDAFLIDADLSDADLSDASLSGANLFRAVLSGADLTDADLTDADLSYAYLYFAIFGNICLGDADFQYAKLLDTIFYNVNLKKAKNLDTCNHLGPSSVDYLTLQKSWPLPDKFLRGVGFPDNWIEYLPSLLMQPLQYYSFFISYCHTDEGFAELIHDSLQGKGIRCWKYTKDMPVGEEIRPTIYDSIFRLHDKLLLIVSEHSIKSEWVKDEVEAAFDKEKELEGKKAIIPLNIDKSYLETNVAWVVKLRQRRFADFTDWKNHDKFQEAFKELLKWLKTDQT
;
A
#
# COMPACT_ATOMS: atom_id res chain seq x y z
N MET A 1 23.62 2.33 -16.84
CA MET A 1 23.42 3.78 -17.03
C MET A 1 22.92 3.99 -18.44
N ALA A 2 21.73 4.55 -18.55
CA ALA A 2 20.95 4.61 -19.78
C ALA A 2 21.66 5.33 -20.91
N ASN A 3 21.34 4.93 -22.14
CA ASN A 3 21.77 5.64 -23.33
C ASN A 3 21.06 7.01 -23.40
N PRO A 4 21.80 8.14 -23.41
CA PRO A 4 21.20 9.47 -23.38
C PRO A 4 20.27 9.77 -24.57
N GLU A 5 20.56 9.23 -25.75
CA GLU A 5 19.73 9.45 -26.93
C GLU A 5 18.42 8.66 -26.84
N HIS A 6 18.46 7.40 -26.37
CA HIS A 6 17.24 6.63 -26.14
C HIS A 6 16.35 7.33 -25.10
N LEU A 7 16.92 7.77 -23.98
CA LEU A 7 16.18 8.46 -22.94
C LEU A 7 15.58 9.77 -23.45
N LYS A 8 16.32 10.53 -24.27
CA LYS A 8 15.84 11.77 -24.87
C LYS A 8 14.68 11.56 -25.82
N ILE A 9 14.66 10.46 -26.56
CA ILE A 9 13.54 10.11 -27.44
C ILE A 9 12.33 9.70 -26.59
N LEU A 10 12.53 8.82 -25.61
CA LEU A 10 11.46 8.35 -24.71
C LEU A 10 10.78 9.52 -23.98
N LYS A 11 11.59 10.47 -23.48
CA LYS A 11 11.09 11.68 -22.78
C LYS A 11 10.30 12.65 -23.66
N ARG A 12 10.25 12.47 -24.98
CA ARG A 12 9.34 13.23 -25.85
C ARG A 12 7.91 12.68 -25.82
N GLY A 13 7.73 11.45 -25.33
CA GLY A 13 6.45 10.76 -25.23
C GLY A 13 6.46 9.42 -25.96
N PHE A 14 5.52 8.55 -25.58
CA PHE A 14 5.43 7.20 -26.14
C PHE A 14 5.16 7.18 -27.65
N GLU A 15 4.49 8.20 -28.23
CA GLU A 15 4.24 8.26 -29.68
C GLU A 15 5.55 8.39 -30.48
N ASP A 16 6.41 9.31 -30.09
CA ASP A 16 7.73 9.53 -30.70
C ASP A 16 8.63 8.31 -30.49
N TRP A 17 8.59 7.74 -29.28
CA TRP A 17 9.27 6.49 -28.98
C TRP A 17 8.83 5.35 -29.89
N ASN A 18 7.52 5.16 -30.03
CA ASN A 18 6.95 4.09 -30.84
C ASN A 18 7.28 4.26 -32.33
N LYS A 19 7.31 5.50 -32.81
CA LYS A 19 7.79 5.79 -34.18
C LYS A 19 9.26 5.42 -34.34
N TRP A 20 10.11 5.83 -33.40
CA TRP A 20 11.53 5.49 -33.43
C TRP A 20 11.76 3.97 -33.35
N ARG A 21 11.02 3.25 -32.51
CA ARG A 21 11.09 1.78 -32.42
C ARG A 21 10.70 1.08 -33.73
N LYS A 22 9.71 1.61 -34.46
CA LYS A 22 9.32 1.09 -35.78
C LYS A 22 10.43 1.32 -36.82
N GLU A 23 11.14 2.43 -36.74
CA GLU A 23 12.27 2.74 -37.63
C GLU A 23 13.55 1.97 -37.25
N HIS A 24 13.66 1.54 -35.99
CA HIS A 24 14.84 0.87 -35.43
C HIS A 24 14.49 -0.42 -34.66
N PRO A 25 13.90 -1.44 -35.30
CA PRO A 25 13.46 -2.66 -34.63
C PRO A 25 14.63 -3.48 -34.05
N ASP A 26 15.79 -3.44 -34.69
CA ASP A 26 16.97 -4.23 -34.31
C ASP A 26 17.77 -3.62 -33.14
N ILE A 27 17.49 -2.36 -32.79
CA ILE A 27 18.16 -1.72 -31.65
C ILE A 27 17.53 -2.27 -30.38
N ARG A 28 18.38 -2.76 -29.47
CA ARG A 28 17.98 -3.04 -28.10
C ARG A 28 18.09 -1.76 -27.27
N PRO A 29 16.97 -1.17 -26.80
CA PRO A 29 17.05 0.10 -26.10
C PRO A 29 17.68 -0.07 -24.72
N ASP A 30 18.76 0.65 -24.45
CA ASP A 30 19.34 0.78 -23.10
C ASP A 30 18.72 1.97 -22.36
N LEU A 31 17.90 1.66 -21.36
CA LEU A 31 17.25 2.56 -20.41
C LEU A 31 17.66 2.20 -18.96
N SER A 32 18.79 1.50 -18.79
CA SER A 32 19.24 1.00 -17.48
C SER A 32 19.55 2.13 -16.51
N SER A 33 19.10 2.01 -15.26
CA SER A 33 19.28 3.02 -14.21
C SER A 33 18.68 4.40 -14.57
N ALA A 34 17.72 4.46 -15.50
CA ALA A 34 17.04 5.69 -15.84
C ALA A 34 16.07 6.12 -14.73
N ASP A 35 16.03 7.42 -14.44
CA ASP A 35 14.93 8.03 -13.68
C ASP A 35 13.76 8.28 -14.64
N LEU A 36 12.74 7.42 -14.52
CA LEU A 36 11.49 7.40 -15.29
C LEU A 36 10.28 7.54 -14.35
N ARG A 37 10.48 8.10 -13.15
CA ARG A 37 9.40 8.30 -12.18
C ARG A 37 8.29 9.17 -12.76
N GLY A 38 7.06 8.73 -12.59
CA GLY A 38 5.86 9.41 -13.09
C GLY A 38 5.81 9.55 -14.62
N ALA A 39 6.66 8.83 -15.37
CA ALA A 39 6.67 8.93 -16.83
C ALA A 39 5.40 8.30 -17.43
N ASP A 40 4.85 8.96 -18.44
CA ASP A 40 3.81 8.36 -19.28
C ASP A 40 4.44 7.51 -20.39
N LEU A 41 4.42 6.21 -20.17
CA LEU A 41 4.91 5.15 -21.04
C LEU A 41 3.75 4.25 -21.52
N SER A 42 2.52 4.76 -21.48
CA SER A 42 1.34 4.03 -21.92
C SER A 42 1.51 3.61 -23.38
N ASP A 43 1.14 2.38 -23.71
CA ASP A 43 1.28 1.77 -25.05
C ASP A 43 2.71 1.80 -25.63
N ALA A 44 3.75 2.05 -24.82
CA ALA A 44 5.12 2.16 -25.30
C ALA A 44 5.68 0.79 -25.75
N PHE A 45 6.42 0.78 -26.87
CA PHE A 45 7.06 -0.40 -27.43
C PHE A 45 8.44 -0.61 -26.78
N LEU A 46 8.45 -1.25 -25.62
CA LEU A 46 9.64 -1.52 -24.80
C LEU A 46 10.19 -2.96 -25.00
N ILE A 47 9.85 -3.59 -26.12
CA ILE A 47 10.32 -4.93 -26.50
C ILE A 47 11.85 -5.00 -26.43
N ASP A 48 12.36 -6.01 -25.72
CA ASP A 48 13.79 -6.26 -25.43
C ASP A 48 14.53 -5.12 -24.72
N ALA A 49 13.85 -4.04 -24.29
CA ALA A 49 14.49 -2.91 -23.61
C ALA A 49 15.17 -3.33 -22.31
N ASP A 50 16.33 -2.76 -22.05
CA ASP A 50 17.04 -2.90 -20.79
C ASP A 50 16.63 -1.74 -19.87
N LEU A 51 15.77 -2.07 -18.90
CA LEU A 51 15.28 -1.20 -17.82
C LEU A 51 15.88 -1.64 -16.47
N SER A 52 17.03 -2.33 -16.48
CA SER A 52 17.66 -2.80 -15.25
C SER A 52 17.97 -1.63 -14.31
N ASP A 53 17.63 -1.76 -13.04
CA ASP A 53 17.78 -0.74 -12.00
C ASP A 53 17.09 0.60 -12.32
N ALA A 54 16.17 0.65 -13.29
CA ALA A 54 15.42 1.86 -13.59
C ALA A 54 14.40 2.16 -12.48
N ASP A 55 14.21 3.45 -12.20
CA ASP A 55 13.17 3.93 -11.31
C ASP A 55 11.93 4.27 -12.14
N LEU A 56 10.93 3.40 -12.08
CA LEU A 56 9.64 3.50 -12.75
C LEU A 56 8.52 3.79 -11.73
N SER A 57 8.85 4.31 -10.54
CA SER A 57 7.82 4.61 -9.54
C SER A 57 6.79 5.57 -10.10
N ASP A 58 5.51 5.36 -9.81
CA ASP A 58 4.39 6.19 -10.29
C ASP A 58 4.23 6.27 -11.82
N ALA A 59 4.98 5.49 -12.61
CA ALA A 59 4.91 5.55 -14.07
C ALA A 59 3.62 4.91 -14.61
N SER A 60 3.07 5.48 -15.69
CA SER A 60 1.99 4.84 -16.45
C SER A 60 2.60 3.95 -17.52
N LEU A 61 2.44 2.63 -17.39
CA LEU A 61 2.85 1.60 -18.34
C LEU A 61 1.63 0.84 -18.88
N SER A 62 0.44 1.45 -18.79
CA SER A 62 -0.80 0.81 -19.27
C SER A 62 -0.68 0.44 -20.74
N GLY A 63 -0.94 -0.81 -21.09
CA GLY A 63 -0.82 -1.34 -22.46
C GLY A 63 0.61 -1.42 -23.00
N ALA A 64 1.64 -1.09 -22.20
CA ALA A 64 3.03 -1.12 -22.66
C ALA A 64 3.45 -2.55 -23.06
N ASN A 65 4.20 -2.64 -24.15
CA ASN A 65 4.76 -3.91 -24.60
C ASN A 65 6.18 -4.08 -24.02
N LEU A 66 6.28 -4.84 -22.94
CA LEU A 66 7.52 -5.19 -22.23
C LEU A 66 8.00 -6.61 -22.59
N PHE A 67 7.61 -7.14 -23.75
CA PHE A 67 8.00 -8.47 -24.19
C PHE A 67 9.53 -8.63 -24.16
N ARG A 68 10.01 -9.60 -23.37
CA ARG A 68 11.45 -9.87 -23.13
C ARG A 68 12.26 -8.69 -22.56
N ALA A 69 11.61 -7.63 -22.05
CA ALA A 69 12.31 -6.54 -21.39
C ALA A 69 13.08 -7.03 -20.16
N VAL A 70 14.19 -6.38 -19.85
CA VAL A 70 14.97 -6.64 -18.64
C VAL A 70 14.63 -5.58 -17.61
N LEU A 71 13.92 -5.96 -16.57
CA LEU A 71 13.48 -5.11 -15.45
C LEU A 71 14.22 -5.51 -14.17
N SER A 72 15.43 -6.05 -14.30
CA SER A 72 16.14 -6.58 -13.14
C SER A 72 16.52 -5.44 -12.19
N GLY A 73 16.08 -5.50 -10.93
CA GLY A 73 16.27 -4.44 -9.95
C GLY A 73 15.42 -3.18 -10.17
N ALA A 74 14.51 -3.17 -11.15
CA ALA A 74 13.65 -2.01 -11.40
C ALA A 74 12.64 -1.80 -10.27
N ASP A 75 12.42 -0.54 -9.90
CA ASP A 75 11.37 -0.15 -8.96
C ASP A 75 10.12 0.26 -9.74
N LEU A 76 9.04 -0.50 -9.59
CA LEU A 76 7.74 -0.26 -10.24
C LEU A 76 6.67 0.11 -9.20
N THR A 77 7.09 0.64 -8.06
CA THR A 77 6.17 1.02 -6.97
C THR A 77 5.17 2.07 -7.44
N ASP A 78 3.89 1.87 -7.15
CA ASP A 78 2.77 2.76 -7.51
C ASP A 78 2.58 2.97 -9.04
N ALA A 79 3.24 2.18 -9.89
CA ALA A 79 3.05 2.23 -11.34
C ALA A 79 1.71 1.60 -11.80
N ASP A 80 1.32 1.88 -13.03
CA ASP A 80 0.19 1.22 -13.69
C ASP A 80 0.64 0.33 -14.84
N LEU A 81 0.53 -0.99 -14.69
CA LEU A 81 0.80 -1.98 -15.73
C LEU A 81 -0.49 -2.65 -16.25
N THR A 82 -1.63 -1.97 -16.13
CA THR A 82 -2.89 -2.47 -16.67
C THR A 82 -2.72 -2.82 -18.16
N ASP A 83 -3.12 -4.01 -18.58
CA ASP A 83 -2.99 -4.53 -19.94
C ASP A 83 -1.54 -4.61 -20.50
N ALA A 84 -0.50 -4.42 -19.67
CA ALA A 84 0.89 -4.51 -20.12
C ALA A 84 1.30 -5.97 -20.44
N ASP A 85 2.16 -6.14 -21.44
CA ASP A 85 2.71 -7.44 -21.81
C ASP A 85 4.11 -7.64 -21.19
N LEU A 86 4.19 -8.36 -20.07
CA LEU A 86 5.45 -8.76 -19.42
C LEU A 86 5.93 -10.15 -19.88
N SER A 87 5.41 -10.67 -20.98
CA SER A 87 5.74 -12.03 -21.42
C SER A 87 7.25 -12.15 -21.66
N TYR A 88 7.84 -13.21 -21.11
CA TYR A 88 9.27 -13.50 -21.13
C TYR A 88 10.18 -12.44 -20.48
N ALA A 89 9.64 -11.41 -19.82
CA ALA A 89 10.41 -10.38 -19.15
C ALA A 89 11.29 -10.95 -18.02
N TYR A 90 12.38 -10.26 -17.72
CA TYR A 90 13.32 -10.61 -16.66
C TYR A 90 13.06 -9.71 -15.44
N LEU A 91 12.36 -10.25 -14.44
CA LEU A 91 11.86 -9.50 -13.27
C LEU A 91 12.71 -9.74 -12.02
N TYR A 92 13.99 -10.08 -12.18
CA TYR A 92 14.86 -10.42 -11.05
C TYR A 92 15.02 -9.24 -10.12
N PHE A 93 14.81 -9.40 -8.82
CA PHE A 93 14.92 -8.30 -7.84
C PHE A 93 13.98 -7.11 -8.12
N ALA A 94 13.03 -7.23 -9.05
CA ALA A 94 12.11 -6.15 -9.38
C ALA A 94 11.09 -5.96 -8.25
N ILE A 95 10.70 -4.71 -8.03
CA ILE A 95 9.81 -4.32 -6.94
C ILE A 95 8.43 -3.97 -7.51
N PHE A 96 7.44 -4.79 -7.16
CA PHE A 96 6.02 -4.60 -7.44
C PHE A 96 5.32 -4.19 -6.15
N GLY A 97 5.33 -2.89 -5.87
CA GLY A 97 4.71 -2.29 -4.67
C GLY A 97 3.49 -1.49 -5.03
N ASN A 98 2.33 -1.72 -4.40
CA ASN A 98 1.10 -0.93 -4.63
C ASN A 98 0.62 -0.82 -6.11
N ILE A 99 1.17 -1.63 -7.00
CA ILE A 99 1.06 -1.47 -8.44
C ILE A 99 -0.28 -1.98 -9.00
N CYS A 100 -0.76 -1.37 -10.09
CA CYS A 100 -1.92 -1.86 -10.84
C CYS A 100 -1.47 -2.91 -11.87
N LEU A 101 -2.03 -4.13 -11.78
CA LEU A 101 -1.71 -5.27 -12.66
C LEU A 101 -2.96 -5.83 -13.36
N GLY A 102 -3.97 -4.98 -13.58
CA GLY A 102 -5.22 -5.41 -14.21
C GLY A 102 -4.91 -5.99 -15.59
N ASP A 103 -5.19 -7.27 -15.80
CA ASP A 103 -5.05 -7.91 -17.11
C ASP A 103 -3.61 -7.93 -17.70
N ALA A 104 -2.60 -7.58 -16.90
CA ALA A 104 -1.18 -7.67 -17.24
C ALA A 104 -0.75 -9.12 -17.49
N ASP A 105 0.05 -9.36 -18.52
CA ASP A 105 0.44 -10.71 -18.95
C ASP A 105 1.83 -11.12 -18.45
N PHE A 106 1.90 -12.15 -17.61
CA PHE A 106 3.15 -12.69 -17.07
C PHE A 106 3.64 -13.95 -17.81
N GLN A 107 3.19 -14.20 -19.04
CA GLN A 107 3.51 -15.44 -19.75
C GLN A 107 5.01 -15.72 -19.80
N TYR A 108 5.46 -16.79 -19.15
CA TYR A 108 6.89 -17.15 -19.06
C TYR A 108 7.82 -16.05 -18.53
N ALA A 109 7.28 -15.06 -17.81
CA ALA A 109 8.08 -14.07 -17.09
C ALA A 109 9.02 -14.79 -16.10
N LYS A 110 10.24 -14.27 -15.96
CA LYS A 110 11.28 -14.90 -15.14
C LYS A 110 11.39 -14.19 -13.81
N LEU A 111 11.15 -14.92 -12.73
CA LEU A 111 11.08 -14.42 -11.36
C LEU A 111 12.23 -15.00 -10.54
N LEU A 112 12.88 -14.14 -9.75
CA LEU A 112 13.92 -14.47 -8.76
C LEU A 112 14.05 -13.28 -7.84
N ASP A 113 13.83 -13.48 -6.54
CA ASP A 113 13.83 -12.40 -5.55
C ASP A 113 12.97 -11.20 -5.95
N THR A 114 11.95 -11.43 -6.78
CA THR A 114 10.94 -10.43 -7.15
C THR A 114 10.05 -10.16 -5.93
N ILE A 115 9.75 -8.89 -5.66
CA ILE A 115 9.00 -8.50 -4.47
C ILE A 115 7.60 -8.04 -4.88
N PHE A 116 6.57 -8.72 -4.38
CA PHE A 116 5.18 -8.32 -4.51
C PHE A 116 4.66 -7.90 -3.13
N TYR A 117 4.38 -6.61 -2.94
CA TYR A 117 3.77 -6.11 -1.71
C TYR A 117 2.57 -5.22 -1.98
N ASN A 118 1.49 -5.46 -1.23
CA ASN A 118 0.23 -4.73 -1.34
C ASN A 118 -0.41 -4.73 -2.76
N VAL A 119 -0.07 -5.69 -3.63
CA VAL A 119 -0.56 -5.74 -5.02
C VAL A 119 -1.79 -6.65 -5.17
N ASN A 120 -2.52 -6.50 -6.28
CA ASN A 120 -3.62 -7.39 -6.65
C ASN A 120 -3.27 -8.19 -7.92
N LEU A 121 -2.90 -9.45 -7.73
CA LEU A 121 -2.54 -10.39 -8.79
C LEU A 121 -3.74 -11.14 -9.37
N LYS A 122 -4.96 -10.96 -8.84
CA LYS A 122 -6.14 -11.75 -9.22
C LYS A 122 -6.48 -11.67 -10.71
N LYS A 123 -6.23 -10.51 -11.33
CA LYS A 123 -6.48 -10.26 -12.75
C LYS A 123 -5.23 -10.41 -13.62
N ALA A 124 -4.06 -10.63 -13.04
CA ALA A 124 -2.85 -10.86 -13.81
C ALA A 124 -2.97 -12.20 -14.54
N LYS A 125 -2.59 -12.22 -15.81
CA LYS A 125 -2.71 -13.39 -16.69
C LYS A 125 -1.46 -14.25 -16.60
N ASN A 126 -1.64 -15.54 -16.83
CA ASN A 126 -0.55 -16.52 -17.04
C ASN A 126 0.46 -16.66 -15.89
N LEU A 127 0.09 -16.32 -14.65
CA LEU A 127 0.95 -16.46 -13.46
C LEU A 127 1.46 -17.90 -13.25
N ASP A 128 0.67 -18.91 -13.62
CA ASP A 128 1.04 -20.33 -13.53
C ASP A 128 2.09 -20.75 -14.58
N THR A 129 2.35 -19.92 -15.58
CA THR A 129 3.36 -20.17 -16.61
C THR A 129 4.72 -19.55 -16.30
N CYS A 130 4.81 -18.70 -15.28
CA CYS A 130 6.04 -18.04 -14.87
C CYS A 130 7.19 -19.04 -14.66
N ASN A 131 8.40 -18.61 -15.00
CA ASN A 131 9.62 -19.35 -14.74
C ASN A 131 10.27 -18.83 -13.45
N HIS A 132 10.15 -19.60 -12.38
CA HIS A 132 10.75 -19.28 -11.09
C HIS A 132 12.17 -19.83 -11.04
N LEU A 133 13.17 -18.96 -11.04
CA LEU A 133 14.58 -19.32 -10.90
C LEU A 133 15.05 -19.32 -9.44
N GLY A 134 14.18 -18.89 -8.54
CA GLY A 134 14.32 -18.95 -7.08
C GLY A 134 13.08 -18.38 -6.40
N PRO A 135 13.08 -18.28 -5.06
CA PRO A 135 11.93 -17.76 -4.32
C PRO A 135 11.67 -16.30 -4.66
N SER A 136 10.47 -15.83 -4.32
CA SER A 136 10.05 -14.44 -4.48
C SER A 136 9.17 -14.06 -3.30
N SER A 137 9.10 -12.77 -2.97
CA SER A 137 8.38 -12.31 -1.79
C SER A 137 6.93 -11.97 -2.15
N VAL A 138 5.97 -12.54 -1.43
CA VAL A 138 4.55 -12.17 -1.53
C VAL A 138 4.04 -11.91 -0.11
N ASP A 139 3.67 -10.67 0.18
CA ASP A 139 3.18 -10.31 1.51
C ASP A 139 1.75 -10.79 1.78
N TYR A 140 1.36 -10.81 3.05
CA TYR A 140 0.03 -11.24 3.49
C TYR A 140 -1.10 -10.44 2.81
N LEU A 141 -0.92 -9.13 2.63
CA LEU A 141 -1.92 -8.28 2.01
C LEU A 141 -2.09 -8.60 0.53
N THR A 142 -1.00 -8.85 -0.19
CA THR A 142 -1.06 -9.33 -1.57
C THR A 142 -1.81 -10.65 -1.66
N LEU A 143 -1.50 -11.62 -0.80
CA LEU A 143 -2.21 -12.90 -0.76
C LEU A 143 -3.72 -12.70 -0.54
N GLN A 144 -4.10 -11.85 0.41
CA GLN A 144 -5.50 -11.57 0.73
C GLN A 144 -6.25 -10.92 -0.46
N LYS A 145 -5.63 -9.93 -1.12
CA LYS A 145 -6.24 -9.24 -2.27
C LYS A 145 -6.34 -10.14 -3.51
N SER A 146 -5.35 -11.02 -3.68
CA SER A 146 -5.15 -11.78 -4.92
C SER A 146 -5.84 -13.14 -4.92
N TRP A 147 -6.33 -13.62 -3.77
CA TRP A 147 -6.89 -14.96 -3.65
C TRP A 147 -8.14 -15.16 -4.54
N PRO A 148 -8.29 -16.33 -5.19
CA PRO A 148 -7.34 -17.46 -5.27
C PRO A 148 -6.20 -17.22 -6.28
N LEU A 149 -5.00 -17.73 -5.97
CA LEU A 149 -3.84 -17.74 -6.87
C LEU A 149 -3.52 -19.17 -7.34
N PRO A 150 -2.89 -19.35 -8.52
CA PRO A 150 -2.53 -20.67 -9.00
C PRO A 150 -1.48 -21.36 -8.09
N ASP A 151 -1.70 -22.63 -7.73
CA ASP A 151 -0.78 -23.37 -6.87
C ASP A 151 0.65 -23.43 -7.43
N LYS A 152 0.81 -23.54 -8.76
CA LYS A 152 2.12 -23.57 -9.40
C LYS A 152 2.90 -22.27 -9.17
N PHE A 153 2.21 -21.13 -9.22
CA PHE A 153 2.79 -19.83 -8.90
C PHE A 153 3.16 -19.77 -7.41
N LEU A 154 2.26 -20.18 -6.51
CA LEU A 154 2.52 -20.20 -5.06
C LEU A 154 3.72 -21.07 -4.68
N ARG A 155 3.83 -22.28 -5.26
CA ARG A 155 5.03 -23.13 -5.11
C ARG A 155 6.27 -22.45 -5.66
N GLY A 156 6.14 -21.82 -6.83
CA GLY A 156 7.23 -21.14 -7.51
C GLY A 156 7.82 -19.97 -6.72
N VAL A 157 6.99 -19.16 -6.07
CA VAL A 157 7.46 -18.09 -5.18
C VAL A 157 8.01 -18.62 -3.85
N GLY A 158 7.77 -19.90 -3.53
CA GLY A 158 8.41 -20.60 -2.41
C GLY A 158 7.47 -21.06 -1.29
N PHE A 159 6.15 -21.01 -1.46
CA PHE A 159 5.24 -21.56 -0.45
C PHE A 159 5.28 -23.10 -0.44
N PRO A 160 5.42 -23.73 0.74
CA PRO A 160 5.33 -25.17 0.86
C PRO A 160 3.87 -25.66 0.73
N ASP A 161 3.67 -26.88 0.24
CA ASP A 161 2.34 -27.43 -0.08
C ASP A 161 1.36 -27.40 1.11
N ASN A 162 1.84 -27.71 2.31
CA ASN A 162 1.01 -27.67 3.51
C ASN A 162 0.49 -26.24 3.80
N TRP A 163 1.29 -25.20 3.54
CA TRP A 163 0.82 -23.82 3.68
C TRP A 163 -0.22 -23.51 2.61
N ILE A 164 0.01 -23.89 1.35
CA ILE A 164 -0.94 -23.68 0.24
C ILE A 164 -2.30 -24.31 0.56
N GLU A 165 -2.31 -25.51 1.14
CA GLU A 165 -3.53 -26.20 1.58
C GLU A 165 -4.28 -25.42 2.68
N TYR A 166 -3.56 -24.81 3.63
CA TYR A 166 -4.17 -24.02 4.72
C TYR A 166 -4.53 -22.57 4.33
N LEU A 167 -3.94 -22.00 3.28
CA LEU A 167 -4.19 -20.62 2.84
C LEU A 167 -5.69 -20.30 2.68
N PRO A 168 -6.53 -21.11 2.02
CA PRO A 168 -7.95 -20.81 1.94
C PRO A 168 -8.60 -20.65 3.32
N SER A 169 -8.28 -21.51 4.28
CA SER A 169 -8.80 -21.43 5.65
C SER A 169 -8.25 -20.26 6.45
N LEU A 170 -7.11 -19.70 6.07
CA LEU A 170 -6.49 -18.53 6.71
C LEU A 170 -7.00 -17.21 6.09
N LEU A 171 -7.16 -17.18 4.77
CA LEU A 171 -7.52 -15.98 4.01
C LEU A 171 -9.03 -15.75 3.93
N MET A 172 -9.84 -16.82 3.95
CA MET A 172 -11.31 -16.72 3.86
C MET A 172 -11.97 -16.49 5.23
N GLN A 173 -11.19 -16.24 6.29
CA GLN A 173 -11.78 -15.84 7.57
C GLN A 173 -12.22 -14.38 7.48
N PRO A 174 -13.47 -14.06 7.84
CA PRO A 174 -13.85 -12.66 8.00
C PRO A 174 -12.91 -12.03 9.03
N LEU A 175 -12.30 -10.90 8.68
CA LEU A 175 -11.46 -10.12 9.59
C LEU A 175 -12.28 -9.85 10.86
N GLN A 176 -11.91 -10.45 11.99
CA GLN A 176 -12.65 -10.26 13.24
C GLN A 176 -12.56 -8.81 13.75
N TYR A 177 -11.51 -8.08 13.34
CA TYR A 177 -11.32 -6.64 13.56
C TYR A 177 -10.58 -6.03 12.37
N TYR A 178 -10.87 -4.76 12.07
CA TYR A 178 -9.99 -3.93 11.23
C TYR A 178 -8.60 -3.78 11.89
N SER A 179 -7.60 -3.41 11.11
CA SER A 179 -6.36 -2.89 11.70
C SER A 179 -6.51 -1.40 12.01
N PHE A 180 -5.76 -0.90 13.00
CA PHE A 180 -5.86 0.49 13.44
C PHE A 180 -4.50 1.20 13.45
N PHE A 181 -4.49 2.46 13.02
CA PHE A 181 -3.41 3.38 13.34
C PHE A 181 -3.86 4.32 14.45
N ILE A 182 -3.04 4.46 15.48
CA ILE A 182 -3.33 5.31 16.64
C ILE A 182 -2.67 6.66 16.40
N SER A 183 -3.50 7.67 16.15
CA SER A 183 -3.09 9.07 16.02
C SER A 183 -3.24 9.78 17.35
N TYR A 184 -2.18 10.44 17.81
CA TYR A 184 -2.14 11.10 19.11
C TYR A 184 -1.07 12.20 19.16
N CYS A 185 -1.25 13.16 20.08
CA CYS A 185 -0.16 14.07 20.44
C CYS A 185 0.78 13.39 21.44
N HIS A 186 2.09 13.59 21.30
CA HIS A 186 3.12 13.04 22.21
C HIS A 186 2.85 13.27 23.72
N THR A 187 2.15 14.34 24.10
CA THR A 187 1.76 14.59 25.49
C THR A 187 0.78 13.54 26.03
N ASP A 188 0.07 12.85 25.14
CA ASP A 188 -0.92 11.82 25.44
C ASP A 188 -0.36 10.39 25.31
N GLU A 189 0.97 10.26 25.20
CA GLU A 189 1.66 8.98 24.97
C GLU A 189 1.29 7.91 26.00
N GLY A 190 1.14 8.28 27.27
CA GLY A 190 0.76 7.32 28.31
C GLY A 190 -0.61 6.66 28.06
N PHE A 191 -1.58 7.39 27.47
CA PHE A 191 -2.85 6.80 27.06
C PHE A 191 -2.71 6.01 25.75
N ALA A 192 -1.93 6.53 24.80
CA ALA A 192 -1.67 5.86 23.52
C ALA A 192 -1.00 4.48 23.70
N GLU A 193 -0.05 4.36 24.63
CA GLU A 193 0.57 3.10 25.02
C GLU A 193 -0.43 2.14 25.64
N LEU A 194 -1.20 2.62 26.61
CA LEU A 194 -2.19 1.80 27.30
C LEU A 194 -3.22 1.22 26.34
N ILE A 195 -3.76 2.02 25.42
CA ILE A 195 -4.74 1.56 24.44
C ILE A 195 -4.10 0.66 23.38
N HIS A 196 -2.89 0.96 22.92
CA HIS A 196 -2.12 0.13 21.99
C HIS A 196 -1.92 -1.27 22.56
N ASP A 197 -1.36 -1.37 23.77
CA ASP A 197 -1.03 -2.65 24.40
C ASP A 197 -2.30 -3.44 24.74
N SER A 198 -3.36 -2.75 25.13
CA SER A 198 -4.67 -3.37 25.39
C SER A 198 -5.29 -3.97 24.11
N LEU A 199 -5.17 -3.29 22.97
CA LEU A 199 -5.63 -3.79 21.67
C LEU A 199 -4.79 -4.99 21.20
N GLN A 200 -3.46 -4.87 21.26
CA GLN A 200 -2.53 -5.96 20.92
C GLN A 200 -2.75 -7.19 21.81
N GLY A 201 -2.99 -7.00 23.11
CA GLY A 201 -3.35 -8.06 24.05
C GLY A 201 -4.67 -8.77 23.75
N LYS A 202 -5.53 -8.19 22.90
CA LYS A 202 -6.75 -8.82 22.35
C LYS A 202 -6.54 -9.40 20.94
N GLY A 203 -5.31 -9.39 20.42
CA GLY A 203 -4.97 -9.85 19.07
C GLY A 203 -5.43 -8.89 17.98
N ILE A 204 -5.73 -7.64 18.31
CA ILE A 204 -6.14 -6.62 17.35
C ILE A 204 -4.88 -5.96 16.80
N ARG A 205 -4.73 -5.99 15.47
CA ARG A 205 -3.60 -5.34 14.79
C ARG A 205 -3.72 -3.83 14.93
N CYS A 206 -2.80 -3.21 15.64
CA CYS A 206 -2.69 -1.76 15.67
C CYS A 206 -1.24 -1.30 15.70
N TRP A 207 -1.02 -0.09 15.19
CA TRP A 207 0.28 0.56 15.18
C TRP A 207 0.14 1.97 15.78
N LYS A 208 1.20 2.46 16.42
CA LYS A 208 1.29 3.81 16.96
C LYS A 208 2.51 4.51 16.35
N TYR A 209 2.41 5.81 16.09
CA TYR A 209 3.55 6.58 15.62
C TYR A 209 4.36 7.11 16.81
N THR A 210 5.68 6.93 16.82
CA THR A 210 6.56 7.49 17.86
C THR A 210 7.46 8.55 17.23
N LYS A 211 7.67 9.67 17.92
CA LYS A 211 8.39 10.85 17.41
C LYS A 211 9.88 10.57 17.11
N ASP A 212 10.41 9.45 17.61
CA ASP A 212 11.80 9.03 17.39
C ASP A 212 12.05 8.43 16.00
N MET A 213 11.01 8.33 15.17
CA MET A 213 11.20 7.95 13.77
C MET A 213 11.87 9.12 13.02
N PRO A 214 13.11 8.97 12.52
CA PRO A 214 13.83 10.02 11.82
C PRO A 214 13.23 10.19 10.42
N VAL A 215 12.04 10.77 10.36
CA VAL A 215 11.28 10.93 9.12
C VAL A 215 11.42 12.39 8.70
N GLY A 216 12.22 12.60 7.65
CA GLY A 216 12.28 13.89 6.96
C GLY A 216 10.91 14.25 6.37
N GLU A 217 10.66 15.54 6.14
CA GLU A 217 9.38 16.02 5.59
C GLU A 217 9.00 15.35 4.26
N GLU A 218 9.99 14.87 3.50
CA GLU A 218 9.85 14.19 2.22
C GLU A 218 9.18 12.79 2.31
N ILE A 219 9.27 12.09 3.45
CA ILE A 219 8.72 10.72 3.62
C ILE A 219 7.30 10.76 4.21
N ARG A 220 6.84 11.94 4.68
CA ARG A 220 5.52 12.11 5.30
C ARG A 220 4.36 11.68 4.37
N PRO A 221 4.34 12.04 3.07
CA PRO A 221 3.27 11.61 2.17
C PRO A 221 3.20 10.08 2.03
N THR A 222 4.35 9.43 1.83
CA THR A 222 4.46 7.98 1.70
C THR A 222 3.99 7.24 2.95
N ILE A 223 4.21 7.82 4.13
CA ILE A 223 3.69 7.29 5.38
C ILE A 223 2.17 7.38 5.42
N TYR A 224 1.56 8.48 4.96
CA TYR A 224 0.09 8.57 4.88
C TYR A 224 -0.50 7.56 3.89
N ASP A 225 0.10 7.40 2.71
CA ASP A 225 -0.32 6.39 1.72
C ASP A 225 -0.15 4.95 2.26
N SER A 226 0.86 4.73 3.10
CA SER A 226 1.12 3.46 3.77
C SER A 226 0.21 3.19 4.97
N ILE A 227 -0.13 4.22 5.75
CA ILE A 227 -0.99 4.19 6.95
C ILE A 227 -2.43 3.96 6.53
N PHE A 228 -2.85 4.64 5.48
CA PHE A 228 -4.19 4.53 4.95
C PHE A 228 -4.17 3.54 3.78
N ARG A 229 -4.04 2.24 4.06
CA ARG A 229 -4.42 1.20 3.08
C ARG A 229 -5.94 1.02 3.08
N LEU A 230 -6.48 0.32 2.08
CA LEU A 230 -7.92 0.16 1.81
C LEU A 230 -8.79 -0.35 2.99
N HIS A 231 -8.20 -0.81 4.11
CA HIS A 231 -8.91 -1.41 5.24
C HIS A 231 -8.50 -0.93 6.64
N ASP A 232 -7.59 0.04 6.77
CA ASP A 232 -7.12 0.48 8.09
C ASP A 232 -7.93 1.70 8.59
N LYS A 233 -8.39 1.65 9.85
CA LYS A 233 -9.14 2.75 10.49
C LYS A 233 -8.21 3.59 11.37
N LEU A 234 -8.45 4.89 11.42
CA LEU A 234 -7.73 5.82 12.29
C LEU A 234 -8.38 5.86 13.67
N LEU A 235 -7.67 5.39 14.69
CA LEU A 235 -8.05 5.54 16.10
C LEU A 235 -7.45 6.86 16.62
N LEU A 236 -8.27 7.90 16.67
CA LEU A 236 -7.82 9.26 16.95
C LEU A 236 -7.98 9.59 18.44
N ILE A 237 -6.89 9.85 19.15
CA ILE A 237 -6.92 10.36 20.52
C ILE A 237 -7.20 11.86 20.49
N VAL A 238 -8.41 12.23 20.91
CA VAL A 238 -8.87 13.62 20.96
C VAL A 238 -8.69 14.17 22.37
N SER A 239 -7.75 15.10 22.47
CA SER A 239 -7.37 15.84 23.67
C SER A 239 -7.14 17.32 23.32
N GLU A 240 -7.02 18.17 24.33
CA GLU A 240 -6.65 19.57 24.17
C GLU A 240 -5.32 19.72 23.42
N HIS A 241 -4.39 18.77 23.61
CA HIS A 241 -3.08 18.77 22.97
C HIS A 241 -3.14 18.30 21.50
N SER A 242 -3.89 17.24 21.22
CA SER A 242 -4.13 16.75 19.85
C SER A 242 -4.83 17.81 19.00
N ILE A 243 -5.78 18.56 19.57
CA ILE A 243 -6.49 19.65 18.89
C ILE A 243 -5.54 20.76 18.42
N LYS A 244 -4.43 20.98 19.12
CA LYS A 244 -3.42 22.01 18.81
C LYS A 244 -2.24 21.47 17.99
N SER A 245 -2.21 20.18 17.70
CA SER A 245 -1.11 19.53 17.00
C SER A 245 -1.32 19.61 15.48
N GLU A 246 -0.39 20.24 14.77
CA GLU A 246 -0.43 20.30 13.29
C GLU A 246 -0.31 18.90 12.69
N TRP A 247 0.52 18.04 13.31
CA TRP A 247 0.68 16.65 12.89
C TRP A 247 -0.65 15.87 12.92
N VAL A 248 -1.38 15.97 14.03
CA VAL A 248 -2.68 15.28 14.19
C VAL A 248 -3.71 15.87 13.22
N LYS A 249 -3.65 17.19 12.97
CA LYS A 249 -4.51 17.83 11.98
C LYS A 249 -4.26 17.24 10.58
N ASP A 250 -3.00 17.14 10.15
CA ASP A 250 -2.65 16.59 8.83
C ASP A 250 -3.14 15.14 8.69
N GLU A 251 -2.94 14.31 9.72
CA GLU A 251 -3.45 12.92 9.78
C GLU A 251 -4.98 12.83 9.62
N VAL A 252 -5.70 13.72 10.30
CA VAL A 252 -7.17 13.74 10.27
C VAL A 252 -7.69 14.25 8.93
N GLU A 253 -7.05 15.26 8.35
CA GLU A 253 -7.41 15.80 7.04
C GLU A 253 -7.20 14.75 5.93
N ALA A 254 -6.06 14.05 5.93
CA ALA A 254 -5.79 12.94 5.01
C ALA A 254 -6.85 11.82 5.15
N ALA A 255 -7.20 11.44 6.37
CA ALA A 255 -8.25 10.46 6.61
C ALA A 255 -9.62 10.91 6.08
N PHE A 256 -9.97 12.19 6.22
CA PHE A 256 -11.23 12.73 5.68
C PHE A 256 -11.27 12.72 4.15
N ASP A 257 -10.17 13.05 3.49
CA ASP A 257 -10.11 13.01 2.03
C ASP A 257 -10.32 11.58 1.51
N LYS A 258 -9.71 10.61 2.19
CA LYS A 258 -9.92 9.20 1.86
C LYS A 258 -11.35 8.70 2.07
N GLU A 259 -12.04 9.16 3.11
CA GLU A 259 -13.46 8.81 3.29
C GLU A 259 -14.34 9.28 2.13
N LYS A 260 -13.97 10.38 1.45
CA LYS A 260 -14.67 10.83 0.24
C LYS A 260 -14.44 9.86 -0.92
N GLU A 261 -13.23 9.33 -1.06
CA GLU A 261 -12.88 8.35 -2.09
C GLU A 261 -13.56 7.00 -1.86
N LEU A 262 -13.74 6.58 -0.60
CA LEU A 262 -14.36 5.31 -0.21
C LEU A 262 -15.89 5.37 -0.07
N GLU A 263 -16.55 6.23 -0.84
CA GLU A 263 -18.02 6.40 -0.86
C GLU A 263 -18.63 6.68 0.54
N GLY A 264 -17.91 7.39 1.41
CA GLY A 264 -18.42 7.78 2.73
C GLY A 264 -18.30 6.72 3.84
N LYS A 265 -17.55 5.63 3.61
CA LYS A 265 -17.18 4.70 4.70
C LYS A 265 -16.36 5.43 5.76
N LYS A 266 -16.81 5.38 7.01
CA LYS A 266 -16.13 6.04 8.14
C LYS A 266 -14.80 5.34 8.45
N ALA A 267 -13.71 6.07 8.29
CA ALA A 267 -12.34 5.65 8.58
C ALA A 267 -11.89 6.11 9.98
N ILE A 268 -12.43 7.22 10.51
CA ILE A 268 -11.98 7.80 11.80
C ILE A 268 -12.88 7.37 12.96
N ILE A 269 -12.25 6.83 14.01
CA ILE A 269 -12.82 6.44 15.30
C ILE A 269 -12.22 7.33 16.40
N PRO A 270 -12.94 8.36 16.88
CA PRO A 270 -12.41 9.27 17.88
C PRO A 270 -12.55 8.71 19.31
N LEU A 271 -11.46 8.83 20.07
CA LEU A 271 -11.34 8.52 21.49
C LEU A 271 -11.25 9.84 22.27
N ASN A 272 -12.23 10.12 23.12
CA ASN A 272 -12.23 11.31 23.97
C ASN A 272 -11.50 11.03 25.28
N ILE A 273 -10.48 11.84 25.65
CA ILE A 273 -9.80 11.70 26.94
C ILE A 273 -9.99 12.87 27.91
N ASP A 274 -10.52 14.01 27.47
CA ASP A 274 -10.63 15.21 28.34
C ASP A 274 -11.83 16.13 28.05
N LYS A 275 -12.71 15.77 27.10
CA LYS A 275 -13.90 16.54 26.66
C LYS A 275 -13.59 17.87 25.95
N SER A 276 -12.32 18.17 25.68
CA SER A 276 -11.87 19.38 24.95
C SER A 276 -12.56 19.56 23.59
N TYR A 277 -12.98 18.45 22.96
CA TYR A 277 -13.67 18.45 21.68
C TYR A 277 -15.04 19.15 21.73
N LEU A 278 -15.65 19.37 22.90
CA LEU A 278 -16.98 20.01 23.03
C LEU A 278 -16.94 21.54 22.86
N GLU A 279 -15.83 22.18 23.24
CA GLU A 279 -15.77 23.66 23.36
C GLU A 279 -14.95 24.32 22.25
N THR A 280 -14.08 23.57 21.56
CA THR A 280 -13.21 24.12 20.51
C THR A 280 -13.96 24.56 19.23
N ASN A 281 -13.40 25.50 18.48
CA ASN A 281 -13.91 25.86 17.14
C ASN A 281 -13.01 25.38 15.99
N VAL A 282 -12.04 24.49 16.29
CA VAL A 282 -11.15 23.91 15.28
C VAL A 282 -11.97 23.11 14.26
N ALA A 283 -11.83 23.44 12.98
CA ALA A 283 -12.72 22.99 11.91
C ALA A 283 -12.85 21.46 11.80
N TRP A 284 -11.73 20.72 11.88
CA TRP A 284 -11.77 19.26 11.79
C TRP A 284 -12.46 18.62 13.00
N VAL A 285 -12.31 19.18 14.20
CA VAL A 285 -12.98 18.70 15.42
C VAL A 285 -14.49 18.94 15.32
N VAL A 286 -14.90 20.10 14.84
CA VAL A 286 -16.31 20.44 14.60
C VAL A 286 -16.96 19.44 13.65
N LYS A 287 -16.26 19.03 12.58
CA LYS A 287 -16.72 17.96 11.68
C LYS A 287 -16.86 16.61 12.40
N LEU A 288 -15.91 16.26 13.27
CA LEU A 288 -15.95 15.00 14.02
C LEU A 288 -17.09 14.93 15.05
N ARG A 289 -17.60 16.06 15.58
CA ARG A 289 -18.70 16.07 16.58
C ARG A 289 -19.97 15.33 16.15
N GLN A 290 -20.17 15.16 14.85
CA GLN A 290 -21.29 14.39 14.30
C GLN A 290 -21.11 12.87 14.47
N ARG A 291 -19.94 12.42 14.95
CA ARG A 291 -19.60 11.02 15.17
C ARG A 291 -19.79 10.61 16.63
N ARG A 292 -19.87 9.30 16.83
CA ARG A 292 -19.74 8.70 18.15
C ARG A 292 -18.29 8.80 18.61
N PHE A 293 -18.08 9.25 19.84
CA PHE A 293 -16.79 9.19 20.53
C PHE A 293 -16.82 8.05 21.54
N ALA A 294 -15.74 7.29 21.63
CA ALA A 294 -15.55 6.42 22.79
C ALA A 294 -14.99 7.26 23.94
N ASP A 295 -15.65 7.18 25.10
CA ASP A 295 -15.32 8.02 26.24
C ASP A 295 -14.29 7.35 27.15
N PHE A 296 -13.12 7.95 27.25
CA PHE A 296 -11.98 7.49 28.03
C PHE A 296 -11.53 8.57 29.04
N THR A 297 -12.39 9.51 29.45
CA THR A 297 -11.96 10.61 30.34
C THR A 297 -11.38 10.15 31.68
N ASP A 298 -11.81 8.99 32.18
CA ASP A 298 -11.34 8.40 33.43
C ASP A 298 -10.35 7.24 33.21
N TRP A 299 -9.61 7.24 32.10
CA TRP A 299 -8.71 6.14 31.69
C TRP A 299 -7.63 5.77 32.72
N LYS A 300 -7.26 6.68 33.63
CA LYS A 300 -6.31 6.40 34.71
C LYS A 300 -6.87 5.46 35.78
N ASN A 301 -8.19 5.32 35.87
CA ASN A 301 -8.84 4.33 36.72
C ASN A 301 -8.99 3.01 35.93
N HIS A 302 -8.40 1.93 36.46
CA HIS A 302 -8.37 0.63 35.79
C HIS A 302 -9.76 0.11 35.42
N ASP A 303 -10.72 0.14 36.35
CA ASP A 303 -12.07 -0.41 36.12
C ASP A 303 -12.81 0.42 35.07
N LYS A 304 -12.68 1.75 35.13
CA LYS A 304 -13.28 2.67 34.15
C LYS A 304 -12.68 2.51 32.76
N PHE A 305 -11.37 2.34 32.68
CA PHE A 305 -10.71 2.03 31.42
C PHE A 305 -11.21 0.71 30.83
N GLN A 306 -11.29 -0.37 31.63
CA GLN A 306 -11.76 -1.67 31.14
C GLN A 306 -13.23 -1.62 30.68
N GLU A 307 -14.09 -0.87 31.38
CA GLU A 307 -15.48 -0.62 30.98
C GLU A 307 -15.55 0.07 29.62
N ALA A 308 -14.84 1.20 29.46
CA ALA A 308 -14.76 1.95 28.20
C ALA A 308 -14.15 1.12 27.06
N PHE A 309 -13.09 0.36 27.35
CA PHE A 309 -12.41 -0.50 26.39
C PHE A 309 -13.32 -1.63 25.89
N LYS A 310 -14.12 -2.24 26.77
CA LYS A 310 -15.09 -3.26 26.38
C LYS A 310 -16.17 -2.69 25.44
N GLU A 311 -16.64 -1.47 25.70
CA GLU A 311 -17.58 -0.79 24.80
C GLU A 311 -16.94 -0.42 23.46
N LEU A 312 -15.68 0.02 23.46
CA LEU A 312 -14.90 0.22 22.23
C LEU A 312 -14.84 -1.09 21.43
N LEU A 313 -14.45 -2.21 22.03
CA LEU A 313 -14.37 -3.51 21.34
C LEU A 313 -15.71 -3.95 20.72
N LYS A 314 -16.83 -3.69 21.40
CA LYS A 314 -18.17 -3.95 20.82
C LYS A 314 -18.42 -3.06 19.61
N TRP A 315 -18.10 -1.77 19.72
CA TRP A 315 -18.26 -0.82 18.62
C TRP A 315 -17.41 -1.22 17.41
N LEU A 316 -16.14 -1.59 17.62
CA LEU A 316 -15.23 -2.01 16.55
C LEU A 316 -15.73 -3.24 15.77
N LYS A 317 -16.52 -4.13 16.40
CA LYS A 317 -17.16 -5.27 15.73
C LYS A 317 -18.41 -4.88 14.95
N THR A 318 -19.26 -4.02 15.51
CA THR A 318 -20.51 -3.60 14.86
C THR A 318 -20.29 -2.72 13.62
N ASP A 319 -19.15 -2.02 13.56
CA ASP A 319 -18.78 -1.16 12.45
C ASP A 319 -18.20 -1.94 11.24
N GLN A 320 -18.32 -3.29 11.26
CA GLN A 320 -17.92 -4.23 10.20
C GLN A 320 -19.10 -4.78 9.37
N THR A 321 -20.34 -4.66 9.86
CA THR A 321 -21.58 -5.13 9.20
C THR A 321 -22.30 -4.00 8.50
#